data_AF-X1IE70-F1
#
_entry.id   AF-X1IE70-F1
#
_cell.length_a   1.000
_cell.length_b   1.000
_cell.length_c   1.000
_cell.angle_alpha   90.00
_cell.angle_beta   90.00
_cell.angle_gamma   90.00
#
_symmetry.space_group_name_H-M   'P 1'
#
loop_
_entity.id
_entity.type
_entity.pdbx_description
1 polymer ?
#
loop_
_entity_poly.entity_id
_entity_poly.type
_entity_poly.pdbx_seq_one_letter_code
_entity_poly.pdbx_strand_id
1 'polypeptide(L)'
;GNWAEGLKRAAEAVGWDEPLPAHRGRGVAIGIKSPRPGTTSQAIVRLHHDGSASVLAGTTDMGQGSRTVFSQIAAQSLEIPLEKVVVVSGDTGIAPFDAITASSRSTVCMGNAIVAACEQVKRKIAAIAGELHGVLEQGVTVADGRAHLLGRSLTYSELIQAYYGPGEGEVIGVGEYRQEPDPNHPLGGRALFWEVIFFAAEVEVDEQTGQYEITKLVTVGDIGKAINPAHVEGQDEGGALMGVGHTMMEQLLYDECGR
;
A
#
# COMPACT_ATOMS: atom_id res chain seq x y z
N GLY A 1 16.10 5.84 -1.74
CA GLY A 1 17.19 5.52 -2.69
C GLY A 1 18.58 5.96 -2.24
N ASN A 2 18.71 6.82 -1.22
CA ASN A 2 20.00 7.23 -0.67
C ASN A 2 20.37 6.33 0.52
N TRP A 3 21.02 5.21 0.24
CA TRP A 3 21.34 4.17 1.22
C TRP A 3 22.21 4.66 2.37
N ALA A 4 23.18 5.52 2.06
CA ALA A 4 24.06 6.10 3.06
C ALA A 4 23.30 7.00 4.04
N GLU A 5 22.27 7.69 3.58
CA GLU A 5 21.43 8.53 4.43
C GLU A 5 20.57 7.70 5.39
N GLY A 6 19.95 6.61 4.92
CA GLY A 6 19.18 5.72 5.79
C GLY A 6 20.04 5.09 6.89
N LEU A 7 21.24 4.62 6.55
CA LEU A 7 22.18 4.07 7.53
C LEU A 7 22.65 5.14 8.53
N LYS A 8 22.97 6.35 8.06
CA LYS A 8 23.35 7.47 8.93
C LYS A 8 22.23 7.82 9.90
N ARG A 9 20.98 7.90 9.42
CA ARG A 9 19.81 8.16 10.28
C ARG A 9 19.66 7.09 11.35
N ALA A 10 19.82 5.80 11.02
CA ALA A 10 19.76 4.73 12.01
C ALA A 10 20.90 4.82 13.03
N ALA A 11 22.13 5.11 12.58
CA ALA A 11 23.29 5.30 13.44
C ALA A 11 23.13 6.51 14.37
N GLU A 12 22.72 7.67 13.84
CA GLU A 12 22.43 8.87 14.62
C GLU A 12 21.32 8.61 15.63
N ALA A 13 20.23 7.97 15.22
CA ALA A 13 19.09 7.69 16.09
C ALA A 13 19.41 6.72 17.21
N VAL A 14 20.31 5.73 17.02
CA VAL A 14 20.78 4.88 18.12
C VAL A 14 21.78 5.60 19.02
N GLY A 15 22.41 6.68 18.53
CA GLY A 15 23.42 7.46 19.24
C GLY A 15 24.84 6.97 18.96
N TRP A 16 25.12 6.45 17.76
CA TRP A 16 26.36 5.73 17.42
C TRP A 16 27.67 6.36 17.93
N ASP A 17 27.80 7.68 17.82
CA ASP A 17 29.00 8.42 18.22
C ASP A 17 29.03 8.85 19.70
N GLU A 18 27.97 8.56 20.47
CA GLU A 18 27.90 8.84 21.91
C GLU A 18 28.69 7.79 22.71
N PRO A 19 29.36 8.17 23.82
CA PRO A 19 30.03 7.22 24.69
C PRO A 19 29.10 6.10 25.16
N LEU A 20 29.58 4.87 25.14
CA LEU A 20 28.84 3.71 25.64
C LEU A 20 29.09 3.52 27.14
N PRO A 21 28.04 3.29 27.94
CA PRO A 21 28.20 2.72 29.28
C PRO A 21 28.95 1.38 29.25
N ALA A 22 29.55 1.00 30.38
CA ALA A 22 30.15 -0.33 30.51
C ALA A 22 29.12 -1.43 30.19
N HIS A 23 29.61 -2.53 29.60
CA HIS A 23 28.79 -3.69 29.23
C HIS A 23 27.71 -3.44 28.17
N ARG A 24 27.75 -2.30 27.47
CA ARG A 24 26.87 -2.01 26.34
C ARG A 24 27.58 -2.05 25.00
N GLY A 25 26.88 -2.54 23.98
CA GLY A 25 27.32 -2.54 22.59
C GLY A 25 26.23 -2.00 21.67
N ARG A 26 26.64 -1.42 20.53
CA ARG A 26 25.73 -1.01 19.46
C ARG A 26 26.01 -1.80 18.18
N GLY A 27 24.94 -2.15 17.48
CA GLY A 27 24.99 -2.81 16.18
C GLY A 27 24.10 -2.10 15.18
N VAL A 28 24.49 -2.15 13.90
CA VAL A 28 23.68 -1.69 12.78
C VAL A 28 23.56 -2.80 11.73
N ALA A 29 22.41 -2.88 11.07
CA ALA A 29 22.15 -3.83 10.01
C ALA A 29 21.30 -3.19 8.90
N ILE A 30 21.41 -3.73 7.69
CA ILE A 30 20.61 -3.30 6.53
C ILE A 30 19.86 -4.52 6.01
N GLY A 31 18.53 -4.40 5.96
CA GLY A 31 17.63 -5.33 5.29
C GLY A 31 17.27 -4.83 3.90
N ILE A 32 17.26 -5.73 2.92
CA ILE A 32 16.86 -5.44 1.55
C ILE A 32 15.89 -6.52 1.11
N LYS A 33 14.71 -6.13 0.65
CA LYS A 33 13.77 -7.08 0.07
C LYS A 33 13.02 -6.50 -1.11
N SER A 34 12.63 -7.38 -2.02
CA SER A 34 11.77 -7.05 -3.15
C SER A 34 10.56 -7.98 -3.16
N PRO A 35 9.42 -7.51 -3.69
CA PRO A 35 8.35 -8.43 -4.05
C PRO A 35 8.80 -9.44 -5.10
N ARG A 36 8.11 -10.58 -5.15
CA ARG A 36 8.24 -11.56 -6.23
C ARG A 36 7.89 -10.91 -7.58
N PRO A 37 8.75 -11.04 -8.61
CA PRO A 37 8.43 -10.60 -9.96
C PRO A 37 7.29 -11.41 -10.61
N GLY A 38 6.64 -10.84 -11.62
CA GLY A 38 5.62 -11.54 -12.40
C GLY A 38 4.32 -11.64 -11.61
N THR A 39 3.50 -10.60 -11.67
CA THR A 39 2.34 -10.51 -10.79
C THR A 39 1.21 -9.66 -11.36
N THR A 40 -0.01 -9.95 -10.95
CA THR A 40 -1.23 -9.31 -11.46
C THR A 40 -2.17 -8.97 -10.31
N SER A 41 -2.72 -7.76 -10.34
CA SER A 41 -3.85 -7.34 -9.51
C SER A 41 -4.87 -6.64 -10.40
N GLN A 42 -6.14 -6.98 -10.24
CA GLN A 42 -7.24 -6.32 -10.89
C GLN A 42 -8.16 -5.73 -9.82
N ALA A 43 -8.82 -4.62 -10.16
CA ALA A 43 -9.76 -3.94 -9.28
C ALA A 43 -10.99 -3.47 -10.08
N ILE A 44 -12.14 -3.45 -9.42
CA ILE A 44 -13.35 -2.80 -9.93
C ILE A 44 -13.67 -1.63 -9.00
N VAL A 45 -13.95 -0.47 -9.56
CA VAL A 45 -14.45 0.70 -8.84
C VAL A 45 -15.82 1.05 -9.39
N ARG A 46 -16.84 1.00 -8.52
CA ARG A 46 -18.22 1.36 -8.84
C ARG A 46 -18.50 2.73 -8.24
N LEU A 47 -18.81 3.72 -9.07
CA LEU A 47 -19.24 5.04 -8.64
C LEU A 47 -20.76 5.13 -8.73
N HIS A 48 -21.40 5.30 -7.58
CA HIS A 48 -22.85 5.25 -7.42
C HIS A 48 -23.51 6.61 -7.72
N HIS A 49 -24.81 6.60 -7.96
CA HIS A 49 -25.62 7.79 -8.26
C HIS A 49 -25.60 8.87 -7.16
N ASP A 50 -25.29 8.53 -5.91
CA ASP A 50 -25.14 9.46 -4.78
C ASP A 50 -23.70 10.04 -4.64
N GLY A 51 -22.82 9.66 -5.56
CA GLY A 51 -21.41 10.02 -5.57
C GLY A 51 -20.55 9.27 -4.55
N SER A 52 -21.08 8.21 -3.93
CA SER A 52 -20.28 7.24 -3.17
C SER A 52 -19.60 6.22 -4.09
N ALA A 53 -18.57 5.55 -3.61
CA ALA A 53 -17.83 4.56 -4.38
C ALA A 53 -17.64 3.25 -3.62
N SER A 54 -17.72 2.14 -4.35
CA SER A 54 -17.32 0.81 -3.87
C SER A 54 -16.11 0.31 -4.65
N VAL A 55 -15.08 -0.12 -3.92
CA VAL A 55 -13.86 -0.72 -4.47
C VAL A 55 -13.91 -2.22 -4.21
N LEU A 56 -13.87 -3.03 -5.27
CA LEU A 56 -13.79 -4.48 -5.18
C LEU A 56 -12.35 -4.90 -5.47
N ALA A 57 -11.70 -5.48 -4.46
CA ALA A 57 -10.30 -5.85 -4.51
C ALA A 57 -10.09 -7.27 -3.95
N GLY A 58 -9.35 -8.11 -4.68
CA GLY A 58 -9.06 -9.49 -4.27
C GLY A 58 -8.07 -9.61 -3.10
N THR A 59 -7.38 -8.53 -2.72
CA THR A 59 -6.41 -8.53 -1.62
C THR A 59 -7.11 -8.77 -0.27
N THR A 60 -6.57 -9.69 0.53
CA THR A 60 -7.06 -9.99 1.88
C THR A 60 -6.45 -9.05 2.91
N ASP A 61 -7.28 -8.50 3.79
CA ASP A 61 -6.79 -7.79 4.97
C ASP A 61 -6.60 -8.76 6.12
N MET A 62 -5.39 -8.82 6.67
CA MET A 62 -4.98 -9.65 7.79
C MET A 62 -4.37 -8.83 8.94
N GLY A 63 -4.65 -7.52 8.96
CA GLY A 63 -4.13 -6.59 9.97
C GLY A 63 -3.14 -5.56 9.43
N GLN A 64 -2.70 -5.70 8.17
CA GLN A 64 -1.82 -4.72 7.53
C GLN A 64 -2.53 -3.43 7.10
N GLY A 65 -3.87 -3.39 7.17
CA GLY A 65 -4.65 -2.17 6.92
C GLY A 65 -4.87 -1.86 5.43
N SER A 66 -4.87 -2.89 4.59
CA SER A 66 -5.12 -2.78 3.14
C SER A 66 -6.45 -2.10 2.81
N ARG A 67 -7.52 -2.37 3.56
CA ARG A 67 -8.84 -1.76 3.35
C ARG A 67 -8.77 -0.24 3.50
N THR A 68 -8.13 0.25 4.56
CA THR A 68 -7.95 1.68 4.80
C THR A 68 -7.13 2.33 3.69
N VAL A 69 -5.99 1.73 3.34
CA VAL A 69 -5.09 2.25 2.31
C VAL A 69 -5.79 2.30 0.94
N PHE A 70 -6.57 1.27 0.59
CA PHE A 70 -7.33 1.25 -0.67
C PHE A 70 -8.46 2.28 -0.68
N SER A 71 -9.15 2.48 0.43
CA SER A 71 -10.13 3.57 0.55
C SER A 71 -9.47 4.93 0.34
N GLN A 72 -8.30 5.17 0.94
CA GLN A 72 -7.54 6.42 0.77
C GLN A 72 -7.09 6.63 -0.68
N ILE A 73 -6.56 5.59 -1.33
CA ILE A 73 -6.15 5.63 -2.74
C ILE A 73 -7.35 5.95 -3.65
N ALA A 74 -8.48 5.26 -3.47
CA ALA A 74 -9.67 5.49 -4.27
C ALA A 74 -10.29 6.87 -4.02
N ALA A 75 -10.39 7.30 -2.76
CA ALA A 75 -10.89 8.62 -2.38
C ALA A 75 -10.04 9.73 -3.00
N GLN A 76 -8.71 9.63 -2.89
CA GLN A 76 -7.80 10.59 -3.51
C GLN A 76 -7.87 10.55 -5.05
N SER A 77 -7.98 9.36 -5.65
CA SER A 77 -8.01 9.20 -7.11
C SER A 77 -9.32 9.73 -7.71
N LEU A 78 -10.45 9.53 -7.03
CA LEU A 78 -11.75 10.07 -7.45
C LEU A 78 -11.98 11.50 -6.98
N GLU A 79 -11.15 11.99 -6.05
CA GLU A 79 -11.25 13.31 -5.41
C GLU A 79 -12.58 13.48 -4.66
N ILE A 80 -12.98 12.43 -3.93
CA ILE A 80 -14.19 12.40 -3.09
C ILE A 80 -13.84 12.20 -1.61
N PRO A 81 -14.73 12.56 -0.68
CA PRO A 81 -14.49 12.32 0.75
C PRO A 81 -14.25 10.84 1.06
N LEU A 82 -13.36 10.56 2.02
CA LEU A 82 -12.98 9.19 2.37
C LEU A 82 -14.17 8.36 2.88
N GLU A 83 -15.07 8.99 3.62
CA GLU A 83 -16.29 8.38 4.16
C GLU A 83 -17.28 7.93 3.08
N LYS A 84 -17.11 8.41 1.84
CA LYS A 84 -17.88 7.96 0.68
C LYS A 84 -17.33 6.71 0.01
N VAL A 85 -16.21 6.15 0.50
CA VAL A 85 -15.56 4.99 -0.10
C VAL A 85 -15.66 3.76 0.80
N VAL A 86 -16.24 2.70 0.26
CA VAL A 86 -16.25 1.36 0.86
C VAL A 86 -15.36 0.42 0.05
N VAL A 87 -14.56 -0.39 0.74
CA VAL A 87 -13.75 -1.45 0.14
C VAL A 87 -14.37 -2.80 0.49
N VAL A 88 -14.64 -3.60 -0.53
CA VAL A 88 -15.09 -4.98 -0.42
C VAL A 88 -13.93 -5.89 -0.80
N SER A 89 -13.52 -6.75 0.13
CA SER A 89 -12.35 -7.60 -0.06
C SER A 89 -12.57 -9.04 0.39
N GLY A 90 -11.84 -9.96 -0.26
CA GLY A 90 -11.81 -11.39 0.12
C GLY A 90 -12.98 -12.25 -0.38
N ASP A 91 -13.79 -11.77 -1.33
CA ASP A 91 -14.89 -12.52 -1.94
C ASP A 91 -14.61 -12.79 -3.43
N THR A 92 -14.30 -14.04 -3.76
CA THR A 92 -13.98 -14.48 -5.13
C THR A 92 -15.18 -14.51 -6.08
N GLY A 93 -16.41 -14.40 -5.57
CA GLY A 93 -17.62 -14.30 -6.39
C GLY A 93 -17.84 -12.92 -7.00
N ILE A 94 -17.22 -11.88 -6.44
CA ILE A 94 -17.43 -10.48 -6.86
C ILE A 94 -16.12 -9.73 -7.13
N ALA A 95 -15.04 -10.03 -6.40
CA ALA A 95 -13.78 -9.34 -6.56
C ALA A 95 -13.00 -9.94 -7.74
N PRO A 96 -12.38 -9.09 -8.58
CA PRO A 96 -11.54 -9.55 -9.67
C PRO A 96 -10.22 -10.15 -9.14
N PHE A 97 -9.45 -10.77 -10.04
CA PHE A 97 -8.27 -11.54 -9.69
C PHE A 97 -7.19 -10.71 -8.99
N ASP A 98 -6.61 -11.28 -7.92
CA ASP A 98 -5.38 -10.81 -7.30
C ASP A 98 -4.46 -12.01 -7.07
N ALA A 99 -3.20 -11.90 -7.49
CA ALA A 99 -2.30 -13.06 -7.50
C ALA A 99 -2.03 -13.63 -6.10
N ILE A 100 -1.77 -12.76 -5.11
CA ILE A 100 -1.53 -13.13 -3.71
C ILE A 100 -1.48 -11.88 -2.82
N THR A 101 -1.92 -12.03 -1.57
CA THR A 101 -1.57 -11.12 -0.47
C THR A 101 -0.33 -11.64 0.24
N ALA A 102 0.84 -11.38 -0.35
CA ALA A 102 2.14 -11.72 0.20
C ALA A 102 3.20 -10.85 -0.47
N SER A 103 4.47 -10.97 -0.06
CA SER A 103 5.60 -10.30 -0.72
C SER A 103 5.50 -8.76 -0.70
N SER A 104 4.70 -8.21 0.22
CA SER A 104 4.44 -6.77 0.40
C SER A 104 4.03 -6.02 -0.87
N ARG A 105 3.42 -6.72 -1.83
CA ARG A 105 3.06 -6.13 -3.13
C ARG A 105 1.75 -5.36 -3.12
N SER A 106 0.88 -5.61 -2.14
CA SER A 106 -0.54 -5.27 -2.21
C SER A 106 -0.79 -3.77 -2.40
N THR A 107 -0.16 -2.92 -1.60
CA THR A 107 -0.31 -1.46 -1.72
C THR A 107 0.09 -0.95 -3.10
N VAL A 108 1.17 -1.48 -3.67
CA VAL A 108 1.66 -1.05 -4.99
C VAL A 108 0.81 -1.63 -6.11
N CYS A 109 0.58 -2.94 -6.13
CA CYS A 109 -0.10 -3.59 -7.26
C CYS A 109 -1.61 -3.30 -7.24
N MET A 110 -2.29 -3.62 -6.15
CA MET A 110 -3.73 -3.38 -6.02
C MET A 110 -4.03 -1.89 -5.97
N GLY A 111 -3.18 -1.09 -5.30
CA GLY A 111 -3.32 0.37 -5.32
C GLY A 111 -3.27 0.96 -6.73
N ASN A 112 -2.30 0.57 -7.57
CA ASN A 112 -2.26 1.02 -8.96
C ASN A 112 -3.42 0.48 -9.81
N ALA A 113 -3.89 -0.75 -9.56
CA ALA A 113 -5.09 -1.27 -10.22
C ALA A 113 -6.34 -0.43 -9.86
N ILE A 114 -6.46 -0.01 -8.59
CA ILE A 114 -7.53 0.90 -8.14
C ILE A 114 -7.40 2.26 -8.82
N VAL A 115 -6.20 2.85 -8.88
CA VAL A 115 -5.96 4.11 -9.61
C VAL A 115 -6.42 3.97 -11.07
N ALA A 116 -6.01 2.90 -11.76
CA ALA A 116 -6.41 2.66 -13.15
C ALA A 116 -7.93 2.53 -13.32
N ALA A 117 -8.62 1.88 -12.38
CA ALA A 117 -10.08 1.78 -12.36
C ALA A 117 -10.73 3.16 -12.14
N CYS A 118 -10.24 3.96 -11.19
CA CYS A 118 -10.68 5.34 -10.95
C CYS A 118 -10.48 6.24 -12.18
N GLU A 119 -9.35 6.11 -12.88
CA GLU A 119 -9.09 6.84 -14.13
C GLU A 119 -10.05 6.42 -15.27
N GLN A 120 -10.50 5.16 -15.29
CA GLN A 120 -11.54 4.75 -16.23
C GLN A 120 -12.91 5.34 -15.84
N VAL A 121 -13.24 5.39 -14.54
CA VAL A 121 -14.46 6.06 -14.05
C VAL A 121 -14.45 7.54 -14.45
N LYS A 122 -13.36 8.27 -14.21
CA LYS A 122 -13.24 9.70 -14.56
C LYS A 122 -13.41 9.94 -16.06
N ARG A 123 -12.83 9.10 -16.93
CA ARG A 123 -13.06 9.15 -18.38
C ARG A 123 -14.53 8.95 -18.77
N LYS A 124 -15.21 7.97 -18.17
CA LYS A 124 -16.64 7.73 -18.40
C LYS A 124 -17.51 8.90 -17.93
N ILE A 125 -17.17 9.52 -16.79
CA ILE A 125 -17.82 10.74 -16.31
C ILE A 125 -17.63 11.89 -17.30
N ALA A 126 -16.42 12.09 -17.82
CA ALA A 126 -16.14 13.10 -18.84
C ALA A 126 -16.97 12.86 -20.11
N ALA A 127 -17.08 11.61 -20.56
CA ALA A 127 -17.91 11.23 -21.70
C ALA A 127 -19.41 11.50 -21.47
N ILE A 128 -19.94 11.14 -20.29
CA ILE A 128 -21.33 11.43 -19.89
C ILE A 128 -21.59 12.94 -19.90
N ALA A 129 -20.69 13.73 -19.31
CA ALA A 129 -20.81 15.18 -19.29
C ALA A 129 -20.74 15.78 -20.71
N GLY A 130 -19.87 15.23 -21.56
CA GLY A 130 -19.77 15.59 -22.98
C GLY A 130 -21.08 15.36 -23.74
N GLU A 131 -21.67 14.17 -23.57
CA GLU A 131 -22.92 13.80 -24.22
C GLU A 131 -24.10 14.68 -23.76
N LEU A 132 -24.26 14.88 -22.45
CA LEU A 132 -25.34 15.69 -21.89
C LEU A 132 -25.30 17.16 -22.31
N HIS A 133 -24.10 17.68 -22.63
CA HIS A 133 -23.88 19.10 -22.91
C HIS A 133 -23.39 19.41 -24.32
N GLY A 134 -23.32 18.41 -25.20
CA GLY A 134 -22.92 18.58 -26.60
C GLY A 134 -21.49 19.06 -26.78
N VAL A 135 -20.57 18.65 -25.89
CA VAL A 135 -19.13 18.96 -26.00
C VAL A 135 -18.32 17.68 -26.16
N LEU A 136 -17.15 17.80 -26.79
CA LEU A 136 -16.21 16.68 -26.87
C LEU A 136 -15.66 16.34 -25.48
N GLU A 137 -15.36 15.07 -25.23
CA GLU A 137 -14.75 14.58 -23.98
C GLU A 137 -13.48 15.38 -23.60
N GLN A 138 -12.67 15.74 -24.60
CA GLN A 138 -11.44 16.53 -24.38
C GLN A 138 -11.72 17.97 -23.89
N GLY A 139 -12.97 18.45 -24.02
CA GLY A 139 -13.43 19.73 -23.48
C GLY A 139 -13.93 19.64 -22.04
N VAL A 140 -13.87 18.46 -21.41
CA VAL A 140 -14.30 18.22 -20.03
C VAL A 140 -13.09 17.89 -19.17
N THR A 141 -12.87 18.70 -18.13
CA THR A 141 -11.84 18.41 -17.12
C THR A 141 -12.50 17.79 -15.90
N VAL A 142 -12.05 16.61 -15.47
CA VAL A 142 -12.51 16.00 -14.21
C VAL A 142 -11.47 16.27 -13.13
N ALA A 143 -11.88 17.03 -12.09
CA ALA A 143 -11.06 17.42 -10.96
C ALA A 143 -11.96 17.83 -9.78
N ASP A 144 -11.44 17.73 -8.56
CA ASP A 144 -12.11 18.07 -7.30
C ASP A 144 -13.46 17.34 -7.11
N GLY A 145 -13.55 16.10 -7.61
CA GLY A 145 -14.77 15.29 -7.54
C GLY A 145 -15.90 15.77 -8.46
N ARG A 146 -15.55 16.56 -9.49
CA ARG A 146 -16.49 17.23 -10.39
C ARG A 146 -16.00 17.18 -11.84
N ALA A 147 -16.93 17.29 -12.79
CA ALA A 147 -16.63 17.57 -14.19
C ALA A 147 -16.83 19.07 -14.46
N HIS A 148 -15.82 19.70 -15.04
CA HIS A 148 -15.78 21.11 -15.38
C HIS A 148 -15.86 21.27 -16.90
N LEU A 149 -16.88 21.98 -17.39
CA LEU A 149 -17.09 22.28 -18.80
C LEU A 149 -17.95 23.52 -18.98
N LEU A 150 -17.74 24.29 -20.06
CA LEU A 150 -18.58 25.45 -20.42
C LEU A 150 -18.79 26.47 -19.28
N GLY A 151 -17.79 26.66 -18.42
CA GLY A 151 -17.88 27.55 -17.24
C GLY A 151 -18.79 27.03 -16.11
N ARG A 152 -19.17 25.75 -16.16
CA ARG A 152 -19.96 25.05 -15.13
C ARG A 152 -19.12 23.95 -14.50
N SER A 153 -19.52 23.55 -13.30
CA SER A 153 -18.92 22.44 -12.58
C SER A 153 -20.03 21.56 -12.00
N LEU A 154 -20.06 20.29 -12.38
CA LEU A 154 -21.08 19.32 -12.00
C LEU A 154 -20.47 18.18 -11.20
N THR A 155 -21.08 17.83 -10.08
CA THR A 155 -20.69 16.65 -9.30
C THR A 155 -20.93 15.36 -10.08
N TYR A 156 -20.24 14.29 -9.67
CA TYR A 156 -20.53 12.96 -10.18
C TYR A 156 -21.99 12.56 -10.01
N SER A 157 -22.60 12.90 -8.87
CA SER A 157 -24.01 12.58 -8.60
C SER A 157 -24.96 13.29 -9.57
N GLU A 158 -24.76 14.59 -9.80
CA GLU A 158 -25.56 15.36 -10.77
C GLU A 158 -25.48 14.77 -12.17
N LEU A 159 -24.28 14.36 -12.62
CA LEU A 159 -24.07 13.78 -13.94
C LEU A 159 -24.70 12.39 -14.09
N ILE A 160 -24.50 11.51 -13.10
CA ILE A 160 -25.04 10.14 -13.14
C ILE A 160 -26.57 10.20 -13.13
N GLN A 161 -27.16 11.03 -12.26
CA GLN A 161 -28.62 11.17 -12.19
C GLN A 161 -29.22 11.85 -13.43
N ALA A 162 -28.53 12.83 -14.03
CA ALA A 162 -28.98 13.44 -15.27
C ALA A 162 -28.93 12.49 -16.46
N TYR A 163 -27.96 11.56 -16.48
CA TYR A 163 -27.77 10.61 -17.57
C TYR A 163 -28.69 9.39 -17.48
N TYR A 164 -28.75 8.75 -16.31
CA TYR A 164 -29.49 7.49 -16.13
C TYR A 164 -30.89 7.70 -15.57
N GLY A 165 -31.11 8.75 -14.77
CA GLY A 165 -32.36 9.02 -14.07
C GLY A 165 -32.19 9.07 -12.53
N PRO A 166 -33.20 9.60 -11.80
CA PRO A 166 -33.11 9.78 -10.35
C PRO A 166 -32.98 8.44 -9.62
N GLY A 167 -31.90 8.25 -8.85
CA GLY A 167 -31.66 7.01 -8.10
C GLY A 167 -31.18 5.83 -8.94
N GLU A 168 -30.91 6.05 -10.23
CA GLU A 168 -30.58 5.00 -11.18
C GLU A 168 -29.12 5.05 -11.64
N GLY A 169 -28.61 3.89 -12.03
CA GLY A 169 -27.31 3.76 -12.69
C GLY A 169 -26.09 3.87 -11.77
N GLU A 170 -24.95 3.61 -12.39
CA GLU A 170 -23.62 3.71 -11.80
C GLU A 170 -22.57 3.80 -12.92
N VAL A 171 -21.37 4.26 -12.57
CA VAL A 171 -20.22 4.26 -13.47
C VAL A 171 -19.18 3.28 -12.96
N ILE A 172 -18.91 2.24 -13.75
CA ILE A 172 -18.00 1.17 -13.36
C ILE A 172 -16.67 1.32 -14.08
N GLY A 173 -15.57 1.37 -13.33
CA GLY A 173 -14.21 1.27 -13.82
C GLY A 173 -13.60 -0.09 -13.49
N VAL A 174 -12.82 -0.63 -14.41
CA VAL A 174 -12.01 -1.84 -14.25
C VAL A 174 -10.56 -1.46 -14.50
N GLY A 175 -9.69 -1.79 -13.55
CA GLY A 175 -8.28 -1.46 -13.60
C GLY A 175 -7.42 -2.70 -13.39
N GLU A 176 -6.22 -2.65 -13.94
CA GLU A 176 -5.23 -3.71 -13.84
C GLU A 176 -3.86 -3.11 -13.55
N TYR A 177 -3.12 -3.78 -12.67
CA TYR A 177 -1.68 -3.71 -12.62
C TYR A 177 -1.12 -5.07 -12.96
N ARG A 178 -0.27 -5.13 -13.99
CA ARG A 178 0.42 -6.35 -14.41
C ARG A 178 1.89 -6.08 -14.61
N GLN A 179 2.72 -6.90 -13.97
CA GLN A 179 4.11 -7.06 -14.34
C GLN A 179 4.26 -8.41 -15.04
N GLU A 180 4.66 -8.37 -16.32
CA GLU A 180 4.96 -9.59 -17.06
C GLU A 180 6.15 -10.32 -16.43
N PRO A 181 6.07 -11.65 -16.26
CA PRO A 181 7.24 -12.44 -15.89
C PRO A 181 8.24 -12.47 -17.05
N ASP A 182 9.53 -12.52 -16.72
CA ASP A 182 10.60 -12.80 -17.68
C ASP A 182 11.06 -14.26 -17.50
N PRO A 183 10.73 -15.17 -18.44
CA PRO A 183 11.11 -16.57 -18.34
C PRO A 183 12.62 -16.80 -18.48
N ASN A 184 13.36 -15.83 -19.02
CA ASN A 184 14.82 -15.91 -19.17
C ASN A 184 15.56 -15.34 -17.96
N HIS A 185 14.85 -14.72 -17.01
CA HIS A 185 15.42 -14.20 -15.78
C HIS A 185 15.41 -15.28 -14.70
N PRO A 186 16.52 -15.54 -13.98
CA PRO A 186 16.59 -16.63 -12.99
C PRO A 186 15.60 -16.49 -11.83
N LEU A 187 15.12 -15.27 -11.57
CA LEU A 187 14.11 -14.95 -10.55
C LEU A 187 12.72 -14.63 -11.14
N GLY A 188 12.50 -14.86 -12.43
CA GLY A 188 11.21 -14.65 -13.11
C GLY A 188 10.88 -13.21 -13.48
N GLY A 189 11.82 -12.27 -13.31
CA GLY A 189 11.67 -10.87 -13.74
C GLY A 189 12.45 -9.89 -12.88
N ARG A 190 12.35 -8.60 -13.22
CA ARG A 190 12.91 -7.51 -12.41
C ARG A 190 12.07 -7.29 -11.15
N ALA A 191 12.70 -6.92 -10.04
CA ALA A 191 11.99 -6.46 -8.85
C ALA A 191 11.01 -5.31 -9.19
N LEU A 192 9.80 -5.36 -8.63
CA LEU A 192 8.81 -4.27 -8.76
C LEU A 192 9.36 -2.96 -8.15
N PHE A 193 9.95 -3.12 -6.96
CA PHE A 193 10.65 -2.11 -6.19
C PHE A 193 11.58 -2.83 -5.20
N TRP A 194 12.49 -2.07 -4.60
CA TRP A 194 13.31 -2.50 -3.48
C TRP A 194 12.88 -1.73 -2.25
N GLU A 195 12.53 -2.46 -1.20
CA GLU A 195 12.34 -1.90 0.13
C GLU A 195 13.63 -2.11 0.91
N VAL A 196 14.10 -1.03 1.52
CA VAL A 196 15.35 -1.00 2.25
C VAL A 196 15.03 -0.56 3.66
N ILE A 197 15.50 -1.33 4.63
CA ILE A 197 15.26 -1.09 6.04
C ILE A 197 16.61 -1.07 6.74
N PHE A 198 16.81 -0.11 7.64
CA PHE A 198 18.00 0.02 8.45
C PHE A 198 17.60 -0.23 9.89
N PHE A 199 18.33 -1.11 10.55
CA PHE A 199 18.14 -1.44 11.96
C PHE A 199 19.36 -0.98 12.73
N ALA A 200 19.13 -0.43 13.93
CA ALA A 200 20.18 -0.20 14.88
C ALA A 200 19.70 -0.62 16.28
N ALA A 201 20.57 -1.25 17.05
CA ALA A 201 20.25 -1.67 18.41
C ALA A 201 21.38 -1.32 19.37
N GLU A 202 21.02 -0.93 20.58
CA GLU A 202 21.90 -0.91 21.74
C GLU A 202 21.50 -2.08 22.66
N VAL A 203 22.50 -2.85 23.09
CA VAL A 203 22.31 -4.03 23.92
C VAL A 203 23.21 -3.93 25.14
N GLU A 204 22.67 -4.21 26.32
CA GLU A 204 23.39 -4.39 27.57
C GLU A 204 23.53 -5.88 27.87
N VAL A 205 24.71 -6.32 28.33
CA VAL A 205 25.00 -7.73 28.60
C VAL A 205 25.53 -7.91 30.01
N ASP A 206 24.94 -8.80 30.80
CA ASP A 206 25.53 -9.30 32.03
C ASP A 206 26.61 -10.34 31.69
N GLU A 207 27.88 -9.97 31.84
CA GLU A 207 29.02 -10.83 31.51
C GLU A 207 29.13 -12.09 32.39
N GLN A 208 28.48 -12.14 33.55
CA GLN A 208 28.51 -13.31 34.43
C GLN A 208 27.49 -14.36 34.00
N THR A 209 26.31 -13.94 33.55
CA THR A 209 25.18 -14.83 33.22
C THR A 209 24.98 -15.01 31.73
N GLY A 210 25.52 -14.11 30.91
CA GLY A 210 25.24 -14.02 29.47
C GLY A 210 23.84 -13.49 29.14
N GLN A 211 23.07 -13.06 30.14
CA GLN A 211 21.78 -12.41 29.91
C GLN A 211 22.00 -11.05 29.26
N TYR A 212 21.08 -10.64 28.41
CA TYR A 212 21.17 -9.37 27.71
C TYR A 212 19.81 -8.69 27.59
N GLU A 213 19.81 -7.38 27.42
CA GLU A 213 18.63 -6.54 27.24
C GLU A 213 18.85 -5.58 26.05
N ILE A 214 17.86 -5.47 25.17
CA ILE A 214 17.86 -4.44 24.12
C ILE A 214 17.38 -3.13 24.76
N THR A 215 18.30 -2.25 25.10
CA THR A 215 18.00 -0.96 25.76
C THR A 215 17.47 0.08 24.79
N LYS A 216 17.77 -0.10 23.49
CA LYS A 216 17.29 0.78 22.42
C LYS A 216 17.20 0.00 21.10
N LEU A 217 16.08 0.13 20.41
CA LEU A 217 15.88 -0.42 19.07
C LEU A 217 15.41 0.70 18.14
N VAL A 218 16.04 0.79 16.98
CA VAL A 218 15.73 1.78 15.94
C VAL A 218 15.49 1.05 14.64
N THR A 219 14.41 1.45 13.96
CA THR A 219 14.10 1.06 12.58
C THR A 219 13.96 2.31 11.72
N VAL A 220 14.50 2.27 10.51
CA VAL A 220 14.35 3.30 9.49
C VAL A 220 14.02 2.62 8.17
N GLY A 221 12.82 2.85 7.62
CA GLY A 221 12.39 2.30 6.34
C GLY A 221 12.43 3.31 5.19
N ASP A 222 12.96 2.92 4.03
CA ASP A 222 12.71 3.60 2.76
C ASP A 222 11.43 3.03 2.13
N ILE A 223 10.31 3.62 2.51
CA ILE A 223 8.94 3.19 2.16
C ILE A 223 8.38 3.94 0.94
N GLY A 224 9.19 4.80 0.30
CA GLY A 224 8.74 5.71 -0.75
C GLY A 224 7.74 6.73 -0.22
N LYS A 225 6.43 6.49 -0.42
CA LYS A 225 5.36 7.36 0.04
C LYS A 225 4.49 6.64 1.07
N ALA A 226 4.49 7.16 2.29
CA ALA A 226 3.54 6.72 3.31
C ALA A 226 2.13 7.15 2.92
N ILE A 227 1.30 6.20 2.48
CA ILE A 227 -0.13 6.45 2.23
C ILE A 227 -0.85 6.69 3.56
N ASN A 228 -0.52 5.90 4.57
CA ASN A 228 -0.98 6.06 5.94
C ASN A 228 0.21 5.98 6.90
N PRO A 229 0.74 7.12 7.39
CA PRO A 229 1.92 7.15 8.26
C PRO A 229 1.78 6.30 9.52
N ALA A 230 0.63 6.34 10.20
CA ALA A 230 0.40 5.54 11.40
C ALA A 230 0.44 4.03 11.12
N HIS A 231 -0.08 3.59 9.96
CA HIS A 231 0.02 2.19 9.57
C HIS A 231 1.46 1.79 9.22
N VAL A 232 2.22 2.68 8.59
CA VAL A 232 3.64 2.44 8.30
C VAL A 232 4.41 2.25 9.60
N GLU A 233 4.26 3.16 10.56
CA GLU A 233 4.89 3.07 11.89
C GLU A 233 4.53 1.75 12.57
N GLY A 234 3.24 1.42 12.65
CA GLY A 234 2.80 0.17 13.28
C GLY A 234 3.28 -1.11 12.57
N GLN A 235 3.42 -1.10 11.24
CA GLN A 235 4.00 -2.22 10.49
C GLN A 235 5.51 -2.35 10.73
N ASP A 236 6.25 -1.23 10.74
CA ASP A 236 7.69 -1.24 11.01
C ASP A 236 7.98 -1.69 12.45
N GLU A 237 7.23 -1.21 13.44
CA GLU A 237 7.33 -1.65 14.83
C GLU A 237 7.01 -3.14 14.99
N GLY A 238 5.89 -3.60 14.42
CA GLY A 238 5.49 -5.01 14.47
C GLY A 238 6.52 -5.93 13.81
N GLY A 239 7.06 -5.52 12.66
CA GLY A 239 8.12 -6.26 11.96
C GLY A 239 9.42 -6.30 12.76
N ALA A 240 9.82 -5.18 13.37
CA ALA A 240 11.01 -5.12 14.22
C ALA A 240 10.88 -6.04 15.43
N LEU A 241 9.74 -6.02 16.13
CA LEU A 241 9.49 -6.87 17.29
C LEU A 241 9.40 -8.36 16.92
N MET A 242 8.81 -8.70 15.77
CA MET A 242 8.85 -10.07 15.22
C MET A 242 10.30 -10.52 14.98
N GLY A 243 11.14 -9.64 14.41
CA GLY A 243 12.57 -9.93 14.21
C GLY A 243 13.32 -10.16 15.52
N VAL A 244 13.01 -9.39 16.57
CA VAL A 244 13.57 -9.59 17.92
C VAL A 244 13.13 -10.93 18.50
N GLY A 245 11.83 -11.25 18.46
CA GLY A 245 11.30 -12.54 18.93
C GLY A 245 11.97 -13.72 18.22
N HIS A 246 12.03 -13.67 16.90
CA HIS A 246 12.69 -14.68 16.07
C HIS A 246 14.16 -14.88 16.42
N THR A 247 14.91 -13.79 16.63
CA THR A 247 16.36 -13.85 16.86
C THR A 247 16.68 -14.31 18.28
N MET A 248 15.88 -13.89 19.26
CA MET A 248 16.25 -13.96 20.68
C MET A 248 15.51 -15.05 21.46
N MET A 249 14.32 -15.45 21.02
CA MET A 249 13.40 -16.25 21.85
C MET A 249 12.85 -17.49 21.14
N GLU A 250 12.48 -17.35 19.87
CA GLU A 250 11.74 -18.40 19.16
C GLU A 250 12.68 -19.50 18.67
N GLN A 251 12.50 -20.71 19.21
CA GLN A 251 13.27 -21.88 18.80
C GLN A 251 12.34 -23.08 18.57
N LEU A 252 12.55 -23.76 17.45
CA LEU A 252 11.96 -25.07 17.19
C LEU A 252 12.94 -26.13 17.71
N LEU A 253 12.54 -26.82 18.77
CA LEU A 253 13.31 -27.91 19.35
C LEU A 253 12.71 -29.23 18.86
N TYR A 254 13.52 -30.03 18.17
CA TYR A 254 13.14 -31.35 17.71
C TYR A 254 13.92 -32.41 18.46
N ASP A 255 13.24 -33.48 18.90
CA ASP A 255 13.90 -34.68 19.41
C ASP A 255 14.58 -35.50 18.28
N GLU A 256 15.31 -36.55 18.63
CA GLU A 256 15.97 -37.44 17.64
C GLU A 256 14.98 -38.14 16.68
N CYS A 257 13.68 -38.14 17.00
CA CYS A 257 12.60 -38.68 16.20
C CYS A 257 11.84 -37.61 15.40
N GLY A 258 12.25 -36.33 15.47
CA GLY A 258 11.63 -35.21 14.77
C GLY A 258 10.33 -34.68 15.40
N ARG A 259 10.10 -34.90 16.70
CA ARG A 259 8.96 -34.32 17.44
C ARG A 259 9.31 -33.00 18.11
#